data_AF-A0A7W1XRW9-F1
#
_entry.id   AF-A0A7W1XRW9-F1
#
_cell.length_a   1.000
_cell.length_b   1.000
_cell.length_c   1.000
_cell.angle_alpha   90.00
_cell.angle_beta   90.00
_cell.angle_gamma   90.00
#
_symmetry.space_group_name_H-M   'P 1'
#
loop_
_entity.id
_entity.type
_entity.pdbx_description
1 polymer ?
#
loop_
_entity_poly.entity_id
_entity_poly.type
_entity_poly.pdbx_seq_one_letter_code
_entity_poly.pdbx_strand_id
1 'polypeptide(L)'
;MIGLVGPVAEEIFSGPDQTWGGKTFRHGLGIFLSAASFSLFHMDVAMLAPLFVLGLILSLLRYWTGQLWAPIVFHVMNNFIVLIFE
;
A
#
# COMPACT_ATOMS: atom_id res chain seq x y z
N MET A 1 -4.29 11.08 -5.97
CA MET A 1 -5.08 10.64 -4.80
C MET A 1 -4.08 10.23 -3.72
N ILE A 2 -3.88 11.07 -2.70
CA ILE A 2 -2.93 10.81 -1.61
C ILE A 2 -3.26 9.44 -1.00
N GLY A 3 -2.24 8.61 -0.73
CA GLY A 3 -2.30 7.21 -0.33
C GLY A 3 -3.05 6.90 0.96
N LEU A 4 -4.34 7.27 1.04
CA LEU A 4 -5.29 6.96 2.10
C LEU A 4 -6.01 5.63 1.82
N VAL A 5 -6.21 5.27 0.55
CA VAL A 5 -6.92 4.04 0.17
C VAL A 5 -6.20 2.80 0.71
N GLY A 6 -4.87 2.77 0.65
CA GLY A 6 -4.08 1.65 1.19
C GLY A 6 -4.25 1.50 2.72
N PRO A 7 -3.95 2.54 3.51
CA PRO A 7 -4.21 2.56 4.96
C PRO A 7 -5.63 2.19 5.37
N VAL A 8 -6.64 2.71 4.66
CA VAL A 8 -8.04 2.46 4.96
C VAL A 8 -8.40 1.00 4.65
N ALA A 9 -7.96 0.47 3.51
CA ALA A 9 -8.12 -0.94 3.21
C ALA A 9 -7.40 -1.82 4.24
N GLU A 10 -6.16 -1.48 4.60
CA GLU A 10 -5.38 -2.18 5.63
C GLU A 10 -6.10 -2.19 6.99
N GLU A 11 -6.66 -1.07 7.45
CA GLU A 11 -7.44 -0.99 8.71
C GLU A 11 -8.74 -1.81 8.65
N ILE A 12 -9.46 -1.78 7.52
CA ILE A 12 -10.70 -2.56 7.32
C ILE A 12 -10.40 -4.07 7.33
N PHE A 13 -9.31 -4.51 6.71
CA PHE A 13 -8.96 -5.94 6.62
C PHE A 13 -8.19 -6.45 7.85
N SER A 14 -7.46 -5.59 8.55
CA SER A 14 -6.64 -5.95 9.72
C SER A 14 -7.41 -5.88 11.05
N GLY A 15 -8.40 -4.98 11.19
CA GLY A 15 -9.24 -4.84 12.40
C GLY A 15 -8.49 -4.35 13.67
N PRO A 16 -9.21 -3.94 14.74
CA PRO A 16 -8.57 -3.48 15.98
C PRO A 16 -7.78 -4.59 16.67
N ASP A 17 -6.60 -4.25 17.15
CA ASP A 17 -5.54 -5.14 17.62
C ASP A 17 -5.93 -6.12 18.75
N GLN A 18 -6.37 -7.34 18.42
CA GLN A 18 -6.47 -8.44 19.39
C GLN A 18 -5.90 -9.77 18.87
N THR A 19 -4.87 -10.26 19.57
CA THR A 19 -4.37 -11.66 19.69
C THR A 19 -3.57 -12.33 18.55
N TRP A 20 -2.64 -13.21 18.96
CA TRP A 20 -1.33 -13.51 18.33
C TRP A 20 -1.26 -14.66 17.29
N GLY A 21 -2.36 -15.31 16.91
CA GLY A 21 -2.31 -16.50 16.02
C GLY A 21 -2.79 -16.29 14.58
N GLY A 22 -3.83 -15.49 14.38
CA GLY A 22 -4.46 -15.26 13.06
C GLY A 22 -3.98 -14.01 12.32
N LYS A 23 -3.00 -13.27 12.89
CA LYS A 23 -2.59 -11.94 12.40
C LYS A 23 -1.82 -11.98 11.09
N THR A 24 -0.80 -12.81 10.90
CA THR A 24 0.06 -12.75 9.70
C THR A 24 -0.70 -12.94 8.39
N PHE A 25 -1.68 -13.85 8.35
CA PHE A 25 -2.51 -14.07 7.16
C PHE A 25 -3.44 -12.88 6.86
N ARG A 26 -4.07 -12.29 7.89
CA ARG A 26 -4.98 -11.14 7.72
C ARG A 26 -4.24 -9.87 7.31
N HIS A 27 -3.06 -9.63 7.86
CA HIS A 27 -2.20 -8.51 7.45
C HIS A 27 -1.69 -8.71 6.02
N GLY A 28 -1.28 -9.94 5.66
CA GLY A 28 -0.89 -10.26 4.28
C GLY A 28 -2.03 -10.03 3.28
N LEU A 29 -3.26 -10.43 3.63
CA LEU A 29 -4.44 -10.15 2.82
C LEU A 29 -4.76 -8.66 2.74
N GLY A 30 -4.65 -7.92 3.84
CA GLY A 30 -4.81 -6.46 3.88
C GLY A 30 -3.82 -5.74 2.98
N ILE A 31 -2.54 -6.12 3.02
CA ILE A 31 -1.48 -5.61 2.14
C ILE A 31 -1.82 -5.89 0.67
N PHE A 32 -2.20 -7.13 0.35
CA PHE A 32 -2.53 -7.52 -1.02
C PHE A 32 -3.74 -6.75 -1.56
N LEU A 33 -4.84 -6.70 -0.80
CA LEU A 33 -6.07 -6.02 -1.21
C LEU A 33 -5.89 -4.50 -1.33
N SER A 34 -5.07 -3.92 -0.45
CA SER A 34 -4.67 -2.51 -0.52
C SER A 34 -3.90 -2.22 -1.80
N ALA A 35 -2.90 -3.04 -2.12
CA ALA A 35 -2.12 -2.92 -3.34
C ALA A 35 -2.96 -3.13 -4.61
N ALA A 36 -3.86 -4.12 -4.61
CA ALA A 36 -4.76 -4.42 -5.72
C ALA A 36 -5.75 -3.28 -5.97
N SER A 37 -6.35 -2.76 -4.90
CA SER A 37 -7.25 -1.60 -5.00
C SER A 37 -6.48 -0.39 -5.53
N PHE A 38 -5.30 -0.11 -4.99
CA PHE A 38 -4.44 0.98 -5.43
C PHE A 38 -4.15 0.92 -6.93
N SER A 39 -3.70 -0.23 -7.45
CA SER A 39 -3.40 -0.36 -8.89
C SER A 39 -4.65 -0.26 -9.77
N LEU A 40 -5.77 -0.88 -9.36
CA LEU A 40 -7.02 -0.84 -10.12
C LEU A 40 -7.62 0.56 -10.22
N PHE A 41 -7.52 1.37 -9.16
CA PHE A 41 -8.04 2.74 -9.15
C PHE A 41 -7.27 3.71 -10.06
N HIS A 42 -6.07 3.35 -10.53
CA HIS A 42 -5.33 4.17 -11.47
C HIS A 42 -5.83 4.02 -12.92
N MET A 43 -6.66 3.01 -13.21
CA MET A 43 -7.29 2.80 -14.52
C MET A 43 -6.31 2.77 -15.71
N ASP A 44 -5.04 2.45 -15.45
CA ASP A 44 -4.00 2.26 -16.46
C ASP A 44 -3.58 0.79 -16.48
N VAL A 45 -3.96 0.10 -17.55
CA VAL A 45 -3.69 -1.34 -17.71
C VAL A 45 -2.20 -1.61 -17.89
N ALA A 46 -1.46 -0.73 -18.58
CA ALA A 46 -0.03 -0.88 -18.80
C ALA A 46 0.75 -0.70 -17.48
N MET A 47 0.29 0.19 -16.62
CA MET A 47 0.89 0.46 -15.33
C MET A 47 0.33 -0.38 -14.17
N LEU A 48 -0.63 -1.27 -14.43
CA LEU A 48 -1.31 -2.03 -13.37
C LEU A 48 -0.32 -2.88 -12.55
N ALA A 49 0.59 -3.60 -13.23
CA ALA A 49 1.62 -4.40 -12.57
C ALA A 49 2.63 -3.56 -11.76
N PRO A 50 3.28 -2.52 -12.31
CA PRO A 50 4.20 -1.69 -11.53
C PRO A 50 3.49 -0.94 -10.38
N LEU A 51 2.27 -0.45 -10.59
CA LEU A 51 1.48 0.18 -9.53
C LEU A 51 1.08 -0.81 -8.43
N PHE A 52 0.79 -2.06 -8.78
CA PHE A 52 0.50 -3.10 -7.79
C PHE A 52 1.74 -3.38 -6.92
N VAL A 53 2.92 -3.49 -7.52
CA VAL A 53 4.19 -3.65 -6.79
C VAL A 53 4.46 -2.45 -5.90
N LEU A 54 4.26 -1.22 -6.40
CA LEU A 54 4.39 -0.02 -5.60
C LEU A 54 3.39 -0.03 -4.42
N GLY A 55 2.14 -0.41 -4.66
CA GLY A 55 1.13 -0.56 -3.61
C GLY A 55 1.51 -1.58 -2.54
N LEU A 56 2.15 -2.70 -2.92
CA LEU A 56 2.68 -3.68 -1.96
C LEU A 56 3.80 -3.08 -1.10
N ILE A 57 4.73 -2.37 -1.71
CA ILE A 57 5.84 -1.71 -1.01
C ILE A 57 5.31 -0.69 0.00
N LEU A 58 4.36 0.15 -0.41
CA LEU A 58 3.75 1.16 0.46
C LEU A 58 3.00 0.53 1.64
N SER A 59 2.23 -0.54 1.39
CA SER A 59 1.49 -1.24 2.44
C SER A 59 2.43 -1.98 3.40
N LEU A 60 3.53 -2.57 2.90
CA LEU A 60 4.58 -3.16 3.73
C LEU A 60 5.31 -2.11 4.58
N LEU A 61 5.64 -0.96 4.01
CA LEU A 61 6.23 0.17 4.74
C LEU A 61 5.32 0.62 5.88
N ARG A 62 4.00 0.72 5.64
CA ARG A 62 3.04 1.03 6.71
C ARG A 62 3.04 -0.06 7.78
N TYR A 63 2.91 -1.32 7.38
CA TYR A 63 2.89 -2.47 8.30
C TYR A 63 4.14 -2.52 9.18
N TRP A 64 5.33 -2.25 8.63
CA TRP A 64 6.60 -2.33 9.35
C TRP A 64 6.85 -1.13 10.26
N THR A 65 6.48 0.08 9.82
CA THR A 65 6.77 1.31 10.57
C THR A 65 5.64 1.70 11.52
N GLY A 66 4.44 1.14 11.35
CA GLY A 66 3.22 1.54 12.05
C GLY A 66 2.71 2.93 11.68
N GLN A 67 3.38 3.65 10.77
CA GLN A 67 3.14 5.08 10.53
C GLN A 67 2.85 5.38 9.06
N LEU A 68 2.02 6.40 8.83
CA LEU A 68 1.65 6.87 7.49
C LEU A 68 2.76 7.66 6.79
N TRP A 69 3.67 8.28 7.54
CA TRP A 69 4.69 9.14 6.96
C TRP A 69 5.70 8.39 6.09
N ALA A 70 6.08 7.16 6.49
CA ALA A 70 7.02 6.34 5.73
C ALA A 70 6.54 6.05 4.29
N PRO A 71 5.33 5.49 4.05
CA PRO A 71 4.83 5.29 2.70
C PRO A 71 4.56 6.61 1.96
N ILE A 72 4.13 7.68 2.64
CA ILE A 72 3.91 8.99 1.98
C ILE A 72 5.23 9.52 1.40
N VAL A 73 6.29 9.55 2.20
CA VAL A 73 7.61 10.04 1.75
C VAL A 73 8.13 9.15 0.63
N PHE A 74 8.04 7.83 0.76
CA PHE A 74 8.47 6.91 -0.29
C PHE A 74 7.72 7.14 -1.61
N HIS A 75 6.40 7.29 -1.57
CA HIS A 75 5.60 7.53 -2.77
C HIS A 75 5.94 8.86 -3.44
N VAL A 76 6.15 9.92 -2.65
CA VAL A 76 6.59 11.22 -3.17
C VAL A 76 7.96 11.10 -3.83
N MET A 77 8.93 10.42 -3.20
CA MET A 77 10.25 10.16 -3.78
C MET A 77 10.17 9.35 -5.08
N ASN A 78 9.32 8.31 -5.12
CA ASN A 78 9.09 7.53 -6.32
C ASN A 78 8.56 8.41 -7.47
N ASN A 79 7.56 9.26 -7.20
CA ASN A 79 7.03 10.20 -8.21
C ASN A 79 8.10 11.20 -8.69
N PHE A 80 8.98 11.68 -7.80
CA PHE A 80 10.09 12.56 -8.19
C PHE A 80 11.11 11.85 -9.10
N ILE A 81 11.48 10.61 -8.77
CA ILE A 81 12.37 9.81 -9.61
C ILE A 81 11.74 9.61 -10.99
N VAL A 82 10.50 9.15 -11.01
CA VAL A 82 9.75 8.94 -12.25
C VAL A 82 9.71 10.23 -13.08
N LEU A 83 9.34 11.37 -12.50
CA LEU A 83 9.35 12.67 -13.19
C LEU A 83 10.71 13.05 -13.81
N ILE A 84 11.82 12.65 -13.20
CA ILE A 84 13.18 12.98 -13.68
C ILE A 84 13.64 12.03 -14.79
N PHE A 85 13.16 10.78 -14.79
CA PHE A 85 13.65 9.71 -15.67
C PHE A 85 12.62 9.25 -16.73
N GLU A 86 11.42 9.83 -16.75
CA GLU A 86 10.43 9.68 -17.82
C GLU A 86 10.72 10.54 -19.06
#